data_AF-A0AAU9XBF6-F1
#
_entry.id   AF-A0AAU9XBF6-F1
#
_cell.length_a   1.000
_cell.length_b   1.000
_cell.length_c   1.000
_cell.angle_alpha   90.00
_cell.angle_beta   90.00
_cell.angle_gamma   90.00
#
_symmetry.space_group_name_H-M   'P 1'
#
loop_
_entity.id
_entity.type
_entity.pdbx_description
1 polymer ?
#
loop_
_entity_poly.entity_id
_entity_poly.type
_entity_poly.pdbx_seq_one_letter_code
_entity_poly.pdbx_strand_id
1 'polypeptide(L)'
;MMILTRQPGQTISLSMLLFVISGTWGYRSGIEMINVTFCGKYDKPPTLKVSPWPFIPAGTHFNFNVTLTPAVDVLEIFWQYELISDGKVIFKKMDDIVCDEDPIYCSLPAGETKVWVQSEQLPAIPPGFKNRIYKAKFQLFNEENIMFLCGEIVAKVR
;
A
#
# COMPACT_ATOMS: atom_id res chain seq x y z
N MET A 1 0.95 -18.92 -65.79
CA MET A 1 1.90 -18.23 -64.90
C MET A 1 1.15 -17.11 -64.18
N MET A 2 0.57 -17.42 -63.01
CA MET A 2 -0.09 -16.40 -62.17
C MET A 2 0.97 -15.80 -61.25
N ILE A 3 1.33 -14.55 -61.51
CA ILE A 3 2.19 -13.78 -60.62
C ILE A 3 1.29 -13.24 -59.51
N LEU A 4 1.38 -13.87 -58.35
CA LEU A 4 0.72 -13.42 -57.13
C LEU A 4 1.42 -12.12 -56.68
N THR A 5 0.86 -10.96 -57.03
CA THR A 5 1.34 -9.67 -56.54
C THR A 5 1.05 -9.58 -55.05
N ARG A 6 2.06 -9.88 -54.23
CA ARG A 6 2.04 -9.72 -52.78
C ARG A 6 1.98 -8.21 -52.49
N GLN A 7 0.80 -7.69 -52.12
CA GLN A 7 0.61 -6.29 -51.75
C GLN A 7 1.47 -5.95 -50.52
N PRO A 8 2.42 -5.01 -50.61
CA PRO A 8 3.29 -4.61 -49.49
C PRO A 8 2.55 -3.88 -48.36
N GLY A 9 1.30 -3.45 -48.59
CA GLY A 9 0.53 -2.62 -47.67
C GLY A 9 -0.19 -3.38 -46.54
N GLN A 10 -0.43 -4.69 -46.69
CA GLN A 10 -1.15 -5.47 -45.66
C GLN A 10 -0.29 -5.78 -44.43
N THR A 11 1.03 -5.89 -44.58
CA THR A 11 1.92 -6.27 -43.47
C THR A 11 2.22 -5.10 -42.52
N ILE A 12 2.25 -3.87 -43.03
CA ILE A 12 2.51 -2.66 -42.24
C ILE A 12 1.29 -2.29 -41.38
N SER A 13 0.08 -2.44 -41.93
CA SER A 13 -1.16 -2.17 -41.19
C SER A 13 -1.36 -3.15 -40.03
N LEU A 14 -1.02 -4.43 -40.21
CA LEU A 14 -1.18 -5.46 -39.17
C LEU A 14 -0.18 -5.25 -38.01
N SER A 15 1.05 -4.85 -38.33
CA SER A 15 2.10 -4.57 -37.33
C SER A 15 1.82 -3.28 -36.55
N MET A 16 1.30 -2.23 -37.19
CA MET A 16 0.79 -1.06 -36.45
C MET A 16 -0.43 -1.40 -35.59
N LEU A 17 -1.38 -2.20 -36.08
CA LEU A 17 -2.51 -2.65 -35.25
C LEU A 17 -2.02 -3.44 -34.03
N LEU A 18 -1.10 -4.39 -34.22
CA LEU A 18 -0.49 -5.14 -33.12
C LEU A 18 0.25 -4.25 -32.13
N PHE A 19 0.90 -3.16 -32.58
CA PHE A 19 1.49 -2.15 -31.69
C PHE A 19 0.45 -1.32 -30.93
N VAL A 20 -0.72 -1.03 -31.51
CA VAL A 20 -1.81 -0.30 -30.84
C VAL A 20 -2.55 -1.21 -29.84
N ILE A 21 -2.73 -2.49 -30.17
CA ILE A 21 -3.36 -3.48 -29.27
C ILE A 21 -2.38 -3.92 -28.17
N SER A 22 -1.06 -4.01 -28.46
CA SER A 22 -0.04 -4.33 -27.45
C SER A 22 0.42 -3.11 -26.63
N GLY A 23 0.33 -1.90 -27.18
CA GLY A 23 0.68 -0.65 -26.51
C GLY A 23 -0.40 -0.15 -25.54
N THR A 24 -1.62 -0.68 -25.63
CA THR A 24 -2.72 -0.45 -24.69
C THR A 24 -2.89 -1.59 -23.69
N TRP A 25 -1.99 -2.60 -23.69
CA TRP A 25 -1.88 -3.52 -22.56
C TRP A 25 -1.23 -2.77 -21.39
N GLY A 26 -2.06 -1.90 -20.82
CA GLY A 26 -1.72 -0.91 -19.83
C GLY A 26 -1.09 -1.59 -18.62
N TYR A 27 0.07 -1.06 -18.24
CA TYR A 27 0.55 -1.23 -16.89
C TYR A 27 -0.63 -0.94 -15.96
N ARG A 28 -1.11 -1.97 -15.24
CA ARG A 28 -2.19 -1.79 -14.28
C ARG A 28 -1.71 -0.75 -13.29
N SER A 29 -2.46 0.33 -13.17
CA SER A 29 -2.17 1.32 -12.15
C SER A 29 -2.40 0.70 -10.78
N GLY A 30 -1.54 1.00 -9.82
CA GLY A 30 -1.61 0.37 -8.50
C GLY A 30 -0.38 0.60 -7.66
N ILE A 31 -0.30 -0.11 -6.55
CA ILE A 31 0.79 -0.02 -5.59
C ILE A 31 1.53 -1.35 -5.58
N GLU A 32 2.82 -1.31 -5.90
CA GLU A 32 3.74 -2.43 -5.77
C GLU A 32 4.56 -2.26 -4.48
N MET A 33 4.32 -3.11 -3.50
CA MET A 33 5.08 -3.14 -2.25
C MET A 33 6.47 -3.71 -2.51
N ILE A 34 7.50 -2.94 -2.16
CA ILE A 34 8.91 -3.33 -2.30
C ILE A 34 9.43 -3.89 -0.98
N ASN A 35 9.15 -3.18 0.11
CA ASN A 35 9.63 -3.57 1.43
C ASN A 35 8.68 -3.10 2.53
N VAL A 36 8.60 -3.89 3.60
CA VAL A 36 7.88 -3.57 4.84
C VAL A 36 8.79 -3.88 6.00
N THR A 37 9.01 -2.90 6.87
CA THR A 37 9.89 -3.05 8.05
C THR A 37 9.23 -2.45 9.27
N PHE A 38 9.39 -3.08 10.43
CA PHE A 38 8.97 -2.50 11.70
C PHE A 38 10.15 -1.78 12.37
N CYS A 39 9.92 -0.54 12.83
CA CYS A 39 10.96 0.36 13.35
C CYS A 39 11.00 0.44 14.90
N GLY A 40 10.10 -0.26 15.59
CA GLY A 40 10.07 -0.34 17.05
C GLY A 40 10.90 -1.50 17.60
N LYS A 41 11.08 -1.51 18.92
CA LYS A 41 11.61 -2.66 19.67
C LYS A 41 10.43 -3.46 20.20
N TYR A 42 10.43 -4.77 19.95
CA TYR A 42 9.33 -5.65 20.33
C TYR A 42 9.88 -6.96 20.87
N ASP A 43 9.31 -7.45 21.97
CA ASP A 43 9.60 -8.79 22.48
C ASP A 43 9.08 -9.86 21.52
N LYS A 44 7.91 -9.61 20.93
CA LYS A 44 7.31 -10.39 19.85
C LYS A 44 7.14 -9.47 18.63
N PRO A 45 7.91 -9.66 17.55
CA PRO A 45 7.81 -8.83 16.36
C PRO A 45 6.38 -8.83 15.79
N PRO A 46 5.82 -7.67 15.42
CA PRO A 46 4.54 -7.61 14.74
C PRO A 46 4.64 -8.30 13.38
N THR A 47 3.51 -8.74 12.86
CA THR A 47 3.44 -9.29 11.49
C THR A 47 2.41 -8.51 10.68
N LEU A 48 2.73 -8.28 9.39
CA LEU A 48 1.84 -7.70 8.41
C LEU A 48 1.62 -8.71 7.29
N LYS A 49 0.36 -9.00 6.97
CA LYS A 49 -0.03 -9.73 5.77
C LYS A 49 -0.91 -8.84 4.92
N VAL A 50 -0.57 -8.71 3.65
CA VAL A 50 -1.36 -7.94 2.69
C VAL A 50 -1.75 -8.86 1.54
N SER A 51 -2.98 -8.72 1.06
CA SER A 51 -3.43 -9.40 -0.16
C SER A 51 -4.26 -8.45 -1.02
N PRO A 52 -4.06 -8.41 -2.35
CA PRO A 52 -3.02 -9.13 -3.09
C PRO A 52 -1.60 -8.59 -2.83
N TRP A 53 -0.60 -9.47 -2.90
CA TRP A 53 0.82 -9.15 -2.74
C TRP A 53 1.63 -9.65 -3.94
N PRO A 54 2.71 -8.97 -4.37
CA PRO A 54 3.20 -7.67 -3.89
C PRO A 54 2.49 -6.47 -4.53
N PHE A 55 1.51 -6.71 -5.41
CA PHE A 55 0.87 -5.66 -6.19
C PHE A 55 -0.63 -5.57 -5.89
N ILE A 56 -1.08 -4.38 -5.49
CA ILE A 56 -2.48 -4.01 -5.30
C ILE A 56 -2.92 -3.17 -6.50
N PRO A 57 -3.81 -3.69 -7.37
CA PRO A 57 -4.38 -2.91 -8.46
C PRO A 57 -5.31 -1.80 -7.96
N ALA A 58 -5.24 -0.62 -8.57
CA ALA A 58 -6.20 0.45 -8.33
C ALA A 58 -7.62 0.00 -8.66
N GLY A 59 -8.60 0.46 -7.88
CA GLY A 59 -10.01 0.10 -7.97
C GLY A 59 -10.37 -1.27 -7.39
N THR A 60 -9.40 -2.02 -6.85
CA THR A 60 -9.65 -3.33 -6.24
C THR A 60 -9.58 -3.28 -4.72
N HIS A 61 -10.29 -4.22 -4.07
CA HIS A 61 -10.17 -4.41 -2.64
C HIS A 61 -8.84 -5.09 -2.30
N PHE A 62 -8.23 -4.66 -1.21
CA PHE A 62 -7.09 -5.30 -0.60
C PHE A 62 -7.37 -5.52 0.88
N ASN A 63 -6.90 -6.66 1.39
CA ASN A 63 -6.95 -6.94 2.82
C ASN A 63 -5.58 -6.70 3.41
N PHE A 64 -5.55 -6.09 4.59
CA PHE A 64 -4.37 -6.09 5.43
C PHE A 64 -4.70 -6.66 6.80
N ASN A 65 -3.78 -7.48 7.30
CA ASN A 65 -3.84 -8.06 8.62
C ASN A 65 -2.57 -7.68 9.38
N VAL A 66 -2.74 -7.02 10.52
CA VAL A 66 -1.66 -6.72 11.46
C VAL A 66 -1.86 -7.57 12.71
N THR A 67 -0.85 -8.37 13.05
CA THR A 67 -0.80 -9.07 14.33
C THR A 67 0.24 -8.42 15.23
N LEU A 68 -0.15 -8.05 16.44
CA LEU A 68 0.68 -7.32 17.41
C LEU A 68 0.40 -7.80 18.83
N THR A 69 1.44 -7.80 19.66
CA THR A 69 1.33 -7.91 21.12
C THR A 69 1.91 -6.62 21.72
N PRO A 70 1.08 -5.69 22.24
CA PRO A 70 1.59 -4.45 22.79
C PRO A 70 2.31 -4.73 24.12
N ALA A 71 3.36 -3.96 24.42
CA ALA A 71 4.10 -4.06 25.69
C ALA A 71 3.49 -3.20 26.81
N VAL A 72 2.53 -2.34 26.45
CA VAL A 72 1.81 -1.42 27.34
C VAL A 72 0.33 -1.56 27.11
N ASP A 73 -0.47 -1.17 28.11
CA ASP A 73 -1.91 -1.03 27.92
C ASP A 73 -2.19 0.15 26.97
N VAL A 74 -3.18 -0.05 26.10
CA VAL A 74 -3.60 0.93 25.09
C VAL A 74 -5.10 1.12 25.22
N LEU A 75 -5.51 2.21 25.88
CA LEU A 75 -6.92 2.57 25.99
C LEU A 75 -7.35 3.37 24.76
N GLU A 76 -6.53 4.34 24.38
CA GLU A 76 -6.73 5.19 23.21
C GLU A 76 -5.60 4.99 22.19
N ILE A 77 -5.85 5.31 20.92
CA ILE A 77 -4.86 5.23 19.84
C ILE A 77 -4.77 6.56 19.12
N PHE A 78 -3.54 7.09 19.06
CA PHE A 78 -3.18 8.18 18.16
C PHE A 78 -2.35 7.64 17.01
N TRP A 79 -2.77 7.89 15.78
CA TRP A 79 -2.07 7.48 14.58
C TRP A 79 -1.33 8.66 13.95
N GLN A 80 -0.01 8.57 13.86
CA GLN A 80 0.79 9.45 13.01
C GLN A 80 1.22 8.74 11.72
N TYR A 81 1.00 9.39 10.58
CA TYR A 81 1.40 8.92 9.25
C TYR A 81 2.19 9.99 8.49
N GLU A 82 3.29 9.57 7.88
CA GLU A 82 4.13 10.39 7.00
C GLU A 82 4.30 9.70 5.64
N LEU A 83 4.11 10.45 4.56
CA LEU A 83 4.44 10.03 3.20
C LEU A 83 5.67 10.78 2.72
N ILE A 84 6.67 10.03 2.28
CA ILE A 84 7.96 10.54 1.86
C ILE A 84 8.16 10.16 0.39
N SER A 85 8.57 11.13 -0.42
CA SER A 85 8.98 10.93 -1.82
C SER A 85 10.25 11.71 -2.07
N ASP A 86 11.21 11.13 -2.78
CA ASP A 86 12.49 11.77 -3.09
C ASP A 86 13.22 12.32 -1.85
N GLY A 87 13.11 11.62 -0.71
CA GLY A 87 13.71 12.00 0.57
C GLY A 87 13.01 13.15 1.31
N LYS A 88 11.90 13.67 0.80
CA LYS A 88 11.14 14.76 1.42
C LYS A 88 9.78 14.26 1.91
N VAL A 89 9.36 14.71 3.10
CA VAL A 89 8.00 14.50 3.60
C VAL A 89 7.06 15.35 2.75
N ILE A 90 6.16 14.71 2.01
CA ILE A 90 5.16 15.37 1.16
C ILE A 90 3.77 15.41 1.80
N PHE A 91 3.55 14.55 2.80
CA PHE A 91 2.33 14.54 3.58
C PHE A 91 2.63 14.06 5.01
N LYS A 92 2.01 14.70 6.00
CA LYS A 92 2.06 14.29 7.40
C LYS A 92 0.70 14.54 8.02
N LYS A 93 0.13 13.54 8.68
CA LYS A 93 -1.11 13.64 9.44
C LYS A 93 -0.92 12.98 10.80
N MET A 94 -1.57 13.56 11.80
CA MET A 94 -1.82 12.93 13.09
C MET A 94 -3.34 12.85 13.23
N ASP A 95 -3.82 11.71 13.69
CA ASP A 95 -5.23 11.39 13.84
C ASP A 95 -5.47 10.86 15.25
N ASP A 96 -6.45 11.43 15.95
CA ASP A 96 -6.79 11.16 17.34
C ASP A 96 -8.21 10.61 17.53
N ILE A 97 -8.96 10.42 16.44
CA ILE A 97 -10.33 9.90 16.49
C ILE A 97 -10.43 8.40 16.15
N VAL A 98 -9.30 7.68 16.15
CA VAL A 98 -9.25 6.26 15.74
C VAL A 98 -10.21 5.40 16.57
N CYS A 99 -10.28 5.63 17.88
CA CYS A 99 -11.13 4.85 18.77
C CYS A 99 -12.61 5.25 18.70
N ASP A 100 -12.90 6.50 18.31
CA ASP A 100 -14.26 6.97 18.11
C ASP A 100 -14.87 6.40 16.83
N GLU A 101 -14.08 6.34 15.75
CA GLU A 101 -14.52 5.79 14.46
C GLU A 101 -14.49 4.26 14.44
N ASP A 102 -13.43 3.65 14.98
CA ASP A 102 -13.19 2.21 14.94
C ASP A 102 -12.79 1.65 16.32
N PRO A 103 -13.75 1.48 17.25
CA PRO A 103 -13.49 1.01 18.63
C PRO A 103 -12.80 -0.37 18.70
N ILE A 104 -12.91 -1.16 17.62
CA ILE A 104 -12.29 -2.50 17.52
C ILE A 104 -10.76 -2.47 17.59
N TYR A 105 -10.14 -1.33 17.33
CA TYR A 105 -8.68 -1.18 17.40
C TYR A 105 -8.20 -0.82 18.80
N CYS A 106 -9.09 -0.48 19.73
CA CYS A 106 -8.73 0.10 21.02
C CYS A 106 -8.96 -0.88 22.19
N SER A 107 -8.66 -0.45 23.42
CA SER A 107 -8.68 -1.31 24.60
C SER A 107 -7.84 -2.58 24.43
N LEU A 108 -6.55 -2.40 24.14
CA LEU A 108 -5.58 -3.49 23.98
C LEU A 108 -4.81 -3.68 25.28
N PRO A 109 -4.98 -4.82 25.98
CA PRO A 109 -4.21 -5.10 27.17
C PRO A 109 -2.74 -5.39 26.83
N ALA A 110 -1.84 -4.97 27.71
CA ALA A 110 -0.43 -5.31 27.61
C ALA A 110 -0.23 -6.84 27.58
N GLY A 111 0.62 -7.32 26.67
CA GLY A 111 0.97 -8.73 26.55
C GLY A 111 -0.07 -9.61 25.83
N GLU A 112 -1.25 -9.08 25.49
CA GLU A 112 -2.25 -9.82 24.72
C GLU A 112 -2.04 -9.65 23.21
N THR A 113 -1.91 -10.77 22.48
CA THR A 113 -1.84 -10.72 21.02
C THR A 113 -3.19 -10.39 20.43
N LYS A 114 -3.24 -9.35 19.60
CA LYS A 114 -4.41 -8.96 18.81
C LYS A 114 -4.12 -9.09 17.32
N VAL A 115 -5.16 -9.40 16.57
CA VAL A 115 -5.13 -9.54 15.12
C VAL A 115 -6.15 -8.56 14.55
N TRP A 116 -5.66 -7.51 13.92
CA TRP A 116 -6.48 -6.55 13.20
C TRP A 116 -6.60 -6.96 11.76
N VAL A 117 -7.83 -6.98 11.25
CA VAL A 117 -8.12 -7.32 9.86
C VAL A 117 -8.98 -6.22 9.29
N GLN A 118 -8.54 -5.65 8.17
CA GLN A 118 -9.27 -4.61 7.47
C GLN A 118 -9.23 -4.90 5.96
N SER A 119 -10.33 -4.54 5.30
CA SER A 119 -10.49 -4.64 3.85
C SER A 119 -10.83 -3.26 3.32
N GLU A 120 -9.99 -2.76 2.44
CA GLU A 120 -10.11 -1.42 1.88
C GLU A 120 -10.11 -1.49 0.36
N GLN A 121 -10.78 -0.54 -0.29
CA GLN A 121 -10.67 -0.39 -1.74
C GLN A 121 -9.58 0.62 -2.07
N LEU A 122 -8.59 0.23 -2.88
CA LEU A 122 -7.57 1.16 -3.34
C LEU A 122 -8.21 2.15 -4.34
N PRO A 123 -8.28 3.46 -4.05
CA PRO A 123 -8.88 4.42 -4.97
C PRO A 123 -8.05 4.58 -6.25
N ALA A 124 -8.64 5.25 -7.25
CA ALA A 124 -7.92 5.62 -8.45
C ALA A 124 -6.73 6.54 -8.10
N ILE A 125 -5.54 6.19 -8.58
CA ILE A 125 -4.31 6.91 -8.26
C ILE A 125 -4.15 8.11 -9.24
N PRO A 126 -4.04 9.35 -8.74
CA PRO A 126 -3.88 10.51 -9.60
C PRO A 126 -2.57 10.45 -10.40
N PRO A 127 -2.53 10.97 -11.65
CA PRO A 127 -1.34 10.87 -12.51
C PRO A 127 -0.05 11.42 -11.90
N GLY A 128 -0.15 12.49 -11.08
CA GLY A 128 1.01 13.11 -10.44
C GLY A 128 1.76 12.20 -9.46
N PHE A 129 1.11 11.14 -8.96
CA PHE A 129 1.72 10.20 -8.03
C PHE A 129 2.40 9.01 -8.70
N LYS A 130 2.12 8.75 -9.99
CA LYS A 130 2.56 7.53 -10.69
C LYS A 130 4.05 7.54 -11.01
N ASN A 131 4.59 6.34 -11.22
CA ASN A 131 5.99 6.08 -11.58
C ASN A 131 7.01 6.61 -10.57
N ARG A 132 6.63 6.68 -9.29
CA ARG A 132 7.49 7.11 -8.19
C ARG A 132 7.54 6.07 -7.09
N ILE A 133 8.62 6.12 -6.31
CA ILE A 133 8.74 5.35 -5.08
C ILE A 133 8.36 6.26 -3.92
N TYR A 134 7.54 5.71 -3.03
CA TYR A 134 7.16 6.36 -1.78
C TYR A 134 7.61 5.50 -0.62
N LYS A 135 7.99 6.18 0.46
CA LYS A 135 8.12 5.58 1.77
C LYS A 135 6.98 6.12 2.64
N ALA A 136 6.11 5.24 3.09
CA ALA A 136 5.12 5.57 4.11
C ALA A 136 5.68 5.14 5.48
N LYS A 137 5.64 6.02 6.46
CA LYS A 137 5.93 5.70 7.86
C LYS A 137 4.65 5.87 8.66
N PHE A 138 4.33 4.89 9.49
CA PHE A 138 3.19 4.94 10.40
C PHE A 138 3.67 4.63 11.82
N GLN A 139 3.13 5.36 12.79
CA GLN A 139 3.39 5.20 14.21
C GLN A 139 2.06 5.26 14.96
N LEU A 140 1.85 4.33 15.88
CA LEU A 140 0.71 4.33 16.79
C LEU A 140 1.21 4.59 18.21
N PHE A 141 0.51 5.50 18.89
CA PHE A 141 0.78 5.91 20.26
C PHE A 141 -0.46 5.67 21.12
N ASN A 142 -0.27 5.37 22.40
CA ASN A 142 -1.36 5.29 23.37
C ASN A 142 -1.69 6.66 23.99
N GLU A 143 -2.64 6.70 24.92
CA GLU A 143 -3.06 7.88 25.70
C GLU A 143 -1.91 8.61 26.41
N GLU A 144 -0.85 7.88 26.78
CA GLU A 144 0.36 8.42 27.43
C GLU A 144 1.43 8.88 26.43
N ASN A 145 1.12 8.92 25.14
CA ASN A 145 2.05 9.18 24.03
C ASN A 145 3.22 8.17 23.94
N ILE A 146 3.03 6.94 24.41
CA ILE A 146 4.00 5.86 24.26
C ILE A 146 3.78 5.18 22.91
N MET A 147 4.82 5.18 22.07
CA MET A 147 4.78 4.50 20.78
C MET A 147 4.77 2.98 20.98
N PHE A 148 3.69 2.32 20.61
CA PHE A 148 3.54 0.88 20.76
C PHE A 148 3.61 0.11 19.43
N LEU A 149 3.47 0.80 18.29
CA LEU A 149 3.69 0.24 16.95
C LEU A 149 4.37 1.27 16.03
N CYS A 150 5.33 0.81 15.24
CA CYS A 150 6.05 1.61 14.24
C CYS A 150 6.35 0.73 13.02
N GLY A 151 5.95 1.19 11.85
CA GLY A 151 6.27 0.54 10.59
C GLY A 151 6.59 1.50 9.45
N GLU A 152 7.35 0.99 8.50
CA GLU A 152 7.75 1.68 7.29
C GLU A 152 7.46 0.78 6.08
N ILE A 153 6.80 1.33 5.07
CA ILE A 153 6.47 0.66 3.82
C ILE A 153 7.14 1.42 2.69
N VAL A 154 7.94 0.73 1.89
CA VAL A 154 8.47 1.26 0.64
C VAL A 154 7.69 0.65 -0.51
N ALA A 155 7.09 1.48 -1.35
CA ALA A 155 6.27 1.02 -2.46
C ALA A 155 6.47 1.87 -3.71
N LYS A 156 6.38 1.22 -4.87
CA LYS A 156 6.33 1.88 -6.18
C LYS A 156 4.89 2.03 -6.62
N VAL A 157 4.52 3.25 -6.96
CA VAL A 157 3.22 3.55 -7.55
C VAL A 157 3.35 3.43 -9.07
N ARG A 158 2.50 2.60 -9.69
CA ARG A 158 2.43 2.35 -11.13
C ARG A 158 1.22 3.06 -11.75
#